data_AF-A0A2E7E9S6-F1
#
_entry.id   AF-A0A2E7E9S6-F1
#
_cell.length_a   1.000
_cell.length_b   1.000
_cell.length_c   1.000
_cell.angle_alpha   90.00
_cell.angle_beta   90.00
_cell.angle_gamma   90.00
#
_symmetry.space_group_name_H-M   'P 1'
#
loop_
_entity.id
_entity.type
_entity.pdbx_description
1 polymer ?
#
loop_
_entity_poly.entity_id
_entity_poly.type
_entity_poly.pdbx_seq_one_letter_code
_entity_poly.pdbx_strand_id
1 'polypeptide(L)'
;MSTVHCLTIQLIAYLQLVKKTASRNSSTSPDRAHLMRRITYLISSFIIFATCSVSSHALTDAEAVNVSGSQRMLSQRMMKSYLMLGADIKADEAQKQLAESITLFEERLAALKVYAPSKPIRDRLTKVESLWKEHHQKIVSAPNKDILETLMAENVELLKACHQVVLAIAEHSGGAGAELVNVSGRQRMLSQRIAKAYIALYWKGKSAHVQKEFEDAKQQFASALTKLQRSPLNTTQVSEALSKVESQWKFSQSGFELDENGHYVPTIISVTTESILWKMNDITKMYENIMEAQNS
;
A
#
# COMPACT_ATOMS: atom_id res chain seq x y z
N MET A 1 11.54 -9.64 -2.78
CA MET A 1 12.54 -10.57 -2.20
C MET A 1 12.67 -10.25 -0.73
N SER A 2 12.05 -11.04 0.14
CA SER A 2 12.09 -10.82 1.59
C SER A 2 13.54 -10.86 2.09
N THR A 3 13.89 -9.97 3.02
CA THR A 3 15.24 -9.81 3.59
C THR A 3 15.84 -11.12 4.12
N VAL A 4 14.98 -12.04 4.58
CA VAL A 4 15.34 -13.41 4.98
C VAL A 4 15.97 -14.19 3.82
N HIS A 5 15.43 -14.06 2.61
CA HIS A 5 15.97 -14.71 1.42
C HIS A 5 17.36 -14.19 1.05
N CYS A 6 17.62 -12.90 1.24
CA CYS A 6 18.93 -12.30 1.00
C CYS A 6 19.98 -12.82 2.01
N LEU A 7 19.61 -12.88 3.30
CA LEU A 7 20.49 -13.40 4.37
C LEU A 7 20.79 -14.89 4.19
N THR A 8 19.80 -15.70 3.80
CA THR A 8 20.02 -17.14 3.55
C THR A 8 20.93 -17.38 2.36
N ILE A 9 20.80 -16.60 1.27
CA ILE A 9 21.67 -16.69 0.10
C ILE A 9 23.11 -16.27 0.46
N GLN A 10 23.27 -15.20 1.24
CA GLN A 10 24.58 -14.75 1.72
C GLN A 10 25.26 -15.79 2.62
N LEU A 11 24.50 -16.43 3.51
CA LEU A 11 25.03 -17.49 4.40
C LEU A 11 25.44 -18.75 3.62
N ILE A 12 24.65 -19.15 2.62
CA ILE A 12 24.97 -20.31 1.76
C ILE A 12 26.23 -20.02 0.92
N ALA A 13 26.31 -18.84 0.32
CA ALA A 13 27.48 -18.42 -0.45
C ALA A 13 28.75 -18.38 0.42
N TYR A 14 28.63 -17.90 1.66
CA TYR A 14 29.72 -17.92 2.65
C TYR A 14 30.16 -19.35 2.99
N LEU A 15 29.24 -20.25 3.32
CA LEU A 15 29.56 -21.65 3.64
C LEU A 15 30.21 -22.39 2.46
N GLN A 16 29.80 -22.09 1.23
CA GLN A 16 30.42 -22.64 0.03
C GLN A 16 31.83 -22.09 -0.20
N LEU A 17 32.06 -20.80 0.05
CA LEU A 17 33.38 -20.18 -0.06
C LEU A 17 34.35 -20.77 0.96
N VAL A 18 33.91 -20.93 2.22
CA VAL A 18 34.69 -21.55 3.32
C VAL A 18 35.02 -23.01 3.01
N LYS A 19 34.06 -23.79 2.49
CA LYS A 19 34.33 -25.18 2.05
C LYS A 19 35.36 -25.23 0.92
N LYS A 20 35.26 -24.31 -0.05
CA LYS A 20 36.14 -24.26 -1.22
C LYS A 20 37.57 -23.81 -0.86
N THR A 21 37.75 -22.94 0.12
CA THR A 21 39.07 -22.57 0.64
C THR A 21 39.68 -23.66 1.51
N ALA A 22 38.86 -24.38 2.30
CA ALA A 22 39.31 -25.54 3.06
C ALA A 22 39.77 -26.70 2.19
N SER A 23 39.09 -26.98 1.06
CA SER A 23 39.47 -28.09 0.16
C SER A 23 40.71 -27.80 -0.71
N ARG A 24 41.08 -26.53 -0.88
CA ARG A 24 42.21 -26.12 -1.75
C ARG A 24 43.55 -26.02 -1.02
N ASN A 25 43.57 -26.17 0.30
CA ASN A 25 44.73 -25.89 1.15
C ASN A 25 45.46 -27.13 1.68
N SER A 26 45.22 -28.32 1.12
CA SER A 26 45.90 -29.56 1.53
C SER A 26 47.40 -29.63 1.16
N SER A 27 47.99 -28.58 0.56
CA SER A 27 49.39 -28.61 0.10
C SER A 27 50.11 -27.24 0.12
N THR A 28 49.93 -26.40 1.14
CA THR A 28 50.61 -25.08 1.20
C THR A 28 51.59 -24.95 2.37
N SER A 29 52.69 -24.22 2.13
CA SER A 29 53.77 -23.96 3.09
C SER A 29 53.28 -23.17 4.32
N PRO A 30 53.95 -23.30 5.49
CA PRO A 30 53.50 -22.73 6.77
C PRO A 30 53.15 -21.24 6.70
N ASP A 31 53.94 -20.44 5.98
CA ASP A 31 53.73 -18.98 5.88
C ASP A 31 52.45 -18.59 5.13
N ARG A 32 52.05 -19.38 4.12
CA ARG A 32 50.79 -19.13 3.38
C ARG A 32 49.56 -19.50 4.20
N ALA A 33 49.66 -20.52 5.04
CA ALA A 33 48.60 -20.90 5.96
C ALA A 33 48.35 -19.81 7.01
N HIS A 34 49.41 -19.21 7.56
CA HIS A 34 49.29 -18.10 8.53
C HIS A 34 48.71 -16.81 7.92
N LEU A 35 49.10 -16.45 6.69
CA LEU A 35 48.54 -15.30 5.97
C LEU A 35 47.04 -15.49 5.65
N MET A 36 46.65 -16.68 5.16
CA MET A 36 45.24 -17.02 4.89
C MET A 36 44.38 -17.01 6.17
N ARG A 37 44.92 -17.48 7.30
CA ARG A 37 44.23 -17.48 8.58
C ARG A 37 43.98 -16.06 9.09
N ARG A 38 44.96 -15.15 8.93
CA ARG A 38 44.81 -13.72 9.26
C ARG A 38 43.77 -13.02 8.39
N ILE A 39 43.73 -13.32 7.09
CA ILE A 39 42.71 -12.79 6.16
C ILE A 39 41.31 -13.31 6.52
N THR A 40 41.19 -14.58 6.92
CA THR A 40 39.91 -15.16 7.35
C THR A 40 39.41 -14.54 8.67
N TYR A 41 40.30 -14.27 9.63
CA TYR A 41 39.94 -13.57 10.87
C TYR A 41 39.55 -12.10 10.62
N LEU A 42 40.20 -11.40 9.68
CA LEU A 42 39.84 -10.03 9.31
C LEU A 42 38.47 -9.94 8.59
N ILE A 43 38.17 -10.90 7.70
CA ILE A 43 36.84 -10.98 7.05
C ILE A 43 35.76 -11.39 8.06
N SER A 44 36.07 -12.31 8.99
CA SER A 44 35.18 -12.67 10.10
C SER A 44 34.88 -11.49 11.03
N SER A 45 35.87 -10.65 11.32
CA SER A 45 35.70 -9.43 12.14
C SER A 45 34.87 -8.36 11.43
N PHE A 46 34.90 -8.28 10.11
CA PHE A 46 34.14 -7.31 9.33
C PHE A 46 32.66 -7.69 9.18
N ILE A 47 32.35 -8.99 9.14
CA ILE A 47 30.97 -9.50 9.01
C ILE A 47 30.21 -9.42 10.35
N ILE A 48 30.89 -9.55 11.50
CA ILE A 48 30.26 -9.43 12.83
C ILE A 48 29.85 -7.97 13.13
N PHE A 49 30.52 -6.97 12.54
CA PHE A 49 30.17 -5.55 12.71
C PHE A 49 29.03 -5.08 11.79
N ALA A 50 28.59 -5.92 10.84
CA ALA A 50 27.53 -5.63 9.88
C ALA A 50 26.14 -6.12 10.32
N THR A 51 25.94 -6.47 11.60
CA THR A 51 24.61 -6.46 12.20
C THR A 51 24.21 -5.01 12.43
N CYS A 52 23.84 -4.33 11.34
CA CYS A 52 23.14 -3.06 11.42
C CYS A 52 21.94 -3.30 12.33
N SER A 53 21.96 -2.72 13.53
CA SER A 53 20.81 -2.65 14.42
C SER A 53 19.74 -1.86 13.67
N VAL A 54 18.93 -2.55 12.88
CA VAL A 54 17.70 -1.98 12.35
C VAL A 54 16.78 -1.88 13.55
N SER A 55 16.81 -0.73 14.20
CA SER A 55 15.79 -0.34 15.16
C SER A 55 14.47 -0.29 14.40
N SER A 56 13.74 -1.40 14.37
CA SER A 56 12.35 -1.40 13.94
C SER A 56 11.59 -0.62 15.00
N HIS A 57 11.44 0.69 14.81
CA HIS A 57 10.58 1.49 15.66
C HIS A 57 9.17 0.88 15.57
N ALA A 58 8.58 0.55 16.73
CA ALA A 58 7.20 0.12 16.76
C ALA A 58 6.32 1.29 16.30
N LEU A 59 5.27 0.99 15.52
CA LEU A 59 4.36 2.03 15.05
C LEU A 59 3.74 2.76 16.24
N THR A 60 3.69 4.09 16.18
CA THR A 60 2.83 4.88 17.06
C THR A 60 1.36 4.59 16.75
N ASP A 61 0.45 4.99 17.63
CA ASP A 61 -0.99 4.88 17.38
C ASP A 61 -1.43 5.69 16.14
N ALA A 62 -0.87 6.90 15.97
CA ALA A 62 -1.17 7.73 14.80
C ALA A 62 -0.64 7.09 13.50
N GLU A 63 0.60 6.58 13.52
CA GLU A 63 1.18 5.84 12.41
C GLU A 63 0.35 4.59 12.10
N ALA A 64 -0.11 3.84 13.11
CA ALA A 64 -0.94 2.66 12.92
C ALA A 64 -2.29 2.98 12.26
N VAL A 65 -2.93 4.10 12.60
CA VAL A 65 -4.16 4.57 11.92
C VAL A 65 -3.88 4.91 10.46
N ASN A 66 -2.79 5.63 10.13
CA ASN A 66 -2.44 5.92 8.74
C ASN A 66 -2.07 4.64 7.96
N VAL A 67 -1.20 3.81 8.52
CA VAL A 67 -0.71 2.57 7.90
C VAL A 67 -1.87 1.61 7.64
N SER A 68 -2.76 1.38 8.60
CA SER A 68 -3.98 0.59 8.37
C SER A 68 -4.91 1.23 7.35
N GLY A 69 -5.02 2.56 7.36
CA GLY A 69 -5.74 3.32 6.36
C GLY A 69 -5.22 3.07 4.93
N SER A 70 -3.89 2.97 4.77
CA SER A 70 -3.24 2.72 3.49
C SER A 70 -3.56 1.35 2.91
N GLN A 71 -3.82 0.31 3.74
CA GLN A 71 -4.22 -1.02 3.27
C GLN A 71 -5.51 -0.97 2.44
N ARG A 72 -6.49 -0.14 2.85
CA ARG A 72 -7.71 0.08 2.06
C ARG A 72 -7.38 0.68 0.70
N MET A 73 -6.54 1.72 0.65
CA MET A 73 -6.15 2.36 -0.60
C MET A 73 -5.40 1.40 -1.51
N LEU A 74 -4.40 0.70 -1.00
CA LEU A 74 -3.56 -0.24 -1.76
C LEU A 74 -4.40 -1.36 -2.36
N SER A 75 -5.40 -1.89 -1.63
CA SER A 75 -6.34 -2.88 -2.17
C SER A 75 -7.07 -2.36 -3.42
N GLN A 76 -7.45 -1.08 -3.44
CA GLN A 76 -8.15 -0.48 -4.58
C GLN A 76 -7.19 -0.10 -5.70
N ARG A 77 -5.99 0.39 -5.37
CA ARG A 77 -4.93 0.71 -6.34
C ARG A 77 -4.48 -0.53 -7.11
N MET A 78 -4.28 -1.66 -6.43
CA MET A 78 -3.96 -2.95 -7.09
C MET A 78 -5.04 -3.35 -8.08
N MET A 79 -6.32 -3.31 -7.68
CA MET A 79 -7.41 -3.69 -8.57
C MET A 79 -7.57 -2.72 -9.75
N LYS A 80 -7.38 -1.41 -9.52
CA LYS A 80 -7.31 -0.39 -10.58
C LYS A 80 -6.20 -0.72 -11.58
N SER A 81 -4.99 -1.03 -11.10
CA SER A 81 -3.84 -1.36 -11.95
C SER A 81 -4.04 -2.66 -12.74
N TYR A 82 -4.64 -3.68 -12.14
CA TYR A 82 -5.02 -4.92 -12.85
C TYR A 82 -6.01 -4.63 -14.00
N LEU A 83 -7.02 -3.79 -13.75
CA LEU A 83 -7.97 -3.35 -14.78
C LEU A 83 -7.31 -2.53 -15.89
N MET A 84 -6.38 -1.63 -15.53
CA MET A 84 -5.60 -0.85 -16.49
C MET A 84 -4.77 -1.75 -17.40
N LEU A 85 -4.10 -2.76 -16.84
CA LEU A 85 -3.35 -3.75 -17.62
C LEU A 85 -4.26 -4.50 -18.60
N GLY A 86 -5.40 -4.99 -18.14
CA GLY A 86 -6.33 -5.75 -18.99
C GLY A 86 -6.93 -4.90 -20.12
N ALA A 87 -7.10 -3.61 -19.88
CA ALA A 87 -7.65 -2.65 -20.82
C ALA A 87 -6.58 -1.94 -21.68
N ASP A 88 -5.31 -2.34 -21.57
CA ASP A 88 -4.16 -1.71 -22.25
C ASP A 88 -4.04 -0.19 -22.01
N ILE A 89 -4.39 0.26 -20.81
CA ILE A 89 -4.29 1.67 -20.41
C ILE A 89 -2.97 1.87 -19.66
N LYS A 90 -2.01 2.55 -20.31
CA LYS A 90 -0.70 2.86 -19.72
C LYS A 90 -0.06 1.60 -19.10
N ALA A 91 -0.02 0.50 -19.84
CA ALA A 91 0.33 -0.84 -19.33
C ALA A 91 1.64 -0.87 -18.51
N ASP A 92 2.71 -0.23 -18.98
CA ASP A 92 3.99 -0.18 -18.24
C ASP A 92 3.86 0.46 -16.85
N GLU A 93 3.14 1.59 -16.78
CA GLU A 93 2.86 2.29 -15.53
C GLU A 93 1.96 1.43 -14.64
N ALA A 94 0.92 0.81 -15.20
CA ALA A 94 0.02 -0.06 -14.47
C ALA A 94 0.74 -1.27 -13.86
N GLN A 95 1.68 -1.88 -14.59
CA GLN A 95 2.50 -3.00 -14.11
C GLN A 95 3.36 -2.60 -12.91
N LYS A 96 4.00 -1.42 -13.00
CA LYS A 96 4.80 -0.86 -11.91
C LYS A 96 3.94 -0.54 -10.69
N GLN A 97 2.81 0.15 -10.90
CA GLN A 97 1.88 0.49 -9.82
C GLN A 97 1.32 -0.76 -9.11
N LEU A 98 1.02 -1.83 -9.86
CA LEU A 98 0.57 -3.09 -9.29
C LEU A 98 1.64 -3.71 -8.39
N ALA A 99 2.87 -3.88 -8.90
CA ALA A 99 3.98 -4.47 -8.16
C ALA A 99 4.35 -3.67 -6.89
N GLU A 100 4.40 -2.35 -7.00
CA GLU A 100 4.62 -1.45 -5.86
C GLU A 100 3.51 -1.57 -4.81
N SER A 101 2.25 -1.61 -5.26
CA SER A 101 1.10 -1.68 -4.35
C SER A 101 1.03 -3.00 -3.62
N ILE A 102 1.38 -4.11 -4.28
CA ILE A 102 1.51 -5.45 -3.67
C ILE A 102 2.58 -5.41 -2.57
N THR A 103 3.79 -4.97 -2.93
CA THR A 103 4.93 -4.93 -2.01
C THR A 103 4.60 -4.08 -0.78
N LEU A 104 4.09 -2.87 -0.99
CA LEU A 104 3.73 -1.98 0.10
C LEU A 104 2.56 -2.51 0.92
N PHE A 105 1.59 -3.21 0.32
CA PHE A 105 0.49 -3.82 1.08
C PHE A 105 1.04 -4.87 2.05
N GLU A 106 1.94 -5.74 1.61
CA GLU A 106 2.52 -6.79 2.43
C GLU A 106 3.43 -6.25 3.54
N GLU A 107 4.29 -5.27 3.22
CA GLU A 107 5.14 -4.61 4.21
C GLU A 107 4.32 -3.96 5.33
N ARG A 108 3.24 -3.27 4.96
CA ARG A 108 2.37 -2.58 5.92
C ARG A 108 1.52 -3.57 6.71
N LEU A 109 1.07 -4.66 6.10
CA LEU A 109 0.37 -5.74 6.82
C LEU A 109 1.29 -6.39 7.87
N ALA A 110 2.55 -6.65 7.51
CA ALA A 110 3.55 -7.18 8.45
C ALA A 110 3.80 -6.21 9.62
N ALA A 111 3.97 -4.91 9.35
CA ALA A 111 4.15 -3.90 10.38
C ALA A 111 2.94 -3.81 11.33
N LEU A 112 1.71 -3.87 10.80
CA LEU A 112 0.49 -3.87 11.62
C LEU A 112 0.36 -5.11 12.50
N LYS A 113 0.82 -6.27 12.02
CA LYS A 113 0.85 -7.52 12.81
C LYS A 113 1.84 -7.43 13.97
N VAL A 114 2.94 -6.68 13.83
CA VAL A 114 3.88 -6.39 14.92
C VAL A 114 3.25 -5.42 15.93
N TYR A 115 2.55 -4.39 15.46
CA TYR A 115 1.88 -3.40 16.32
C TYR A 115 0.75 -4.02 17.17
N ALA A 116 -0.14 -4.79 16.54
CA ALA A 116 -1.43 -5.30 17.02
C ALA A 116 -1.65 -5.42 18.56
N PRO A 117 -2.04 -4.32 19.24
CA PRO A 117 -2.01 -4.23 20.70
C PRO A 117 -3.14 -5.03 21.38
N SER A 118 -4.26 -5.26 20.70
CA SER A 118 -5.43 -5.96 21.24
C SER A 118 -5.78 -7.23 20.46
N LYS A 119 -6.46 -8.19 21.13
CA LYS A 119 -6.96 -9.41 20.47
C LYS A 119 -7.90 -9.10 19.30
N PRO A 120 -8.87 -8.16 19.41
CA PRO A 120 -9.71 -7.77 18.28
C PRO A 120 -8.93 -7.28 17.06
N ILE A 121 -7.85 -6.51 17.25
CA ILE A 121 -7.00 -6.05 16.14
C ILE A 121 -6.27 -7.23 15.49
N ARG A 122 -5.68 -8.14 16.29
CA ARG A 122 -5.00 -9.35 15.79
C ARG A 122 -5.92 -10.26 14.97
N ASP A 123 -7.13 -10.50 15.47
CA ASP A 123 -8.11 -11.35 14.78
C ASP A 123 -8.50 -10.75 13.41
N ARG A 124 -8.70 -9.43 13.35
CA ARG A 124 -9.05 -8.72 12.10
C ARG A 124 -7.88 -8.71 11.11
N LEU A 125 -6.64 -8.55 11.56
CA LEU A 125 -5.45 -8.66 10.71
C LEU A 125 -5.28 -10.07 10.15
N THR A 126 -5.57 -11.11 10.93
CA THR A 126 -5.58 -12.51 10.46
C THR A 126 -6.61 -12.70 9.35
N LYS A 127 -7.79 -12.08 9.48
CA LYS A 127 -8.80 -12.11 8.40
C LYS A 127 -8.33 -11.41 7.13
N VAL A 128 -7.66 -10.25 7.26
CA VAL A 128 -7.07 -9.55 6.11
C VAL A 128 -6.03 -10.42 5.42
N GLU A 129 -5.12 -11.05 6.18
CA GLU A 129 -4.08 -11.94 5.62
C GLU A 129 -4.68 -13.12 4.86
N SER A 130 -5.73 -13.75 5.41
CA SER A 130 -6.43 -14.85 4.72
C SER A 130 -7.08 -14.42 3.41
N LEU A 131 -7.80 -13.29 3.41
CA LEU A 131 -8.43 -12.76 2.18
C LEU A 131 -7.38 -12.30 1.17
N TRP A 132 -6.29 -11.70 1.65
CA TRP A 132 -5.17 -11.27 0.82
C TRP A 132 -4.53 -12.45 0.10
N LYS A 133 -4.27 -13.56 0.79
CA LYS A 133 -3.66 -14.74 0.17
C LYS A 133 -4.46 -15.25 -1.04
N GLU A 134 -5.78 -15.34 -0.92
CA GLU A 134 -6.67 -15.77 -2.01
C GLU A 134 -6.68 -14.73 -3.15
N HIS A 135 -6.82 -13.45 -2.81
CA HIS A 135 -6.85 -12.37 -3.80
C HIS A 135 -5.53 -12.21 -4.56
N HIS A 136 -4.40 -12.34 -3.86
CA HIS A 136 -3.05 -12.19 -4.39
C HIS A 136 -2.77 -13.18 -5.51
N GLN A 137 -3.17 -14.46 -5.34
CA GLN A 137 -2.96 -15.50 -6.36
C GLN A 137 -3.55 -15.13 -7.73
N LYS A 138 -4.68 -14.44 -7.72
CA LYS A 138 -5.39 -14.03 -8.94
C LYS A 138 -4.87 -12.71 -9.48
N ILE A 139 -4.61 -11.73 -8.62
CA ILE A 139 -4.25 -10.37 -9.06
C ILE A 139 -2.83 -10.28 -9.66
N VAL A 140 -1.94 -11.24 -9.35
CA VAL A 140 -0.60 -11.31 -9.97
C VAL A 140 -0.59 -12.04 -11.32
N SER A 141 -1.68 -12.69 -11.68
CA SER A 141 -1.82 -13.37 -12.97
C SER A 141 -2.13 -12.36 -14.07
N ALA A 142 -1.89 -12.75 -15.33
CA ALA A 142 -2.24 -11.92 -16.48
C ALA A 142 -3.75 -11.58 -16.45
N PRO A 143 -4.14 -10.31 -16.72
CA PRO A 143 -5.54 -9.93 -16.64
C PRO A 143 -6.46 -10.73 -17.54
N ASN A 144 -7.50 -11.31 -16.93
CA ASN A 144 -8.53 -12.08 -17.62
C ASN A 144 -9.94 -11.56 -17.23
N LYS A 145 -10.79 -11.32 -18.23
CA LYS A 145 -12.18 -10.89 -18.06
C LYS A 145 -13.06 -11.98 -17.43
N ASP A 146 -12.78 -13.25 -17.65
CA ASP A 146 -13.59 -14.38 -17.17
C ASP A 146 -13.65 -14.44 -15.63
N ILE A 147 -12.54 -14.08 -14.97
CA ILE A 147 -12.45 -14.07 -13.50
C ILE A 147 -12.79 -12.70 -12.89
N LEU A 148 -13.03 -11.68 -13.71
CA LEU A 148 -13.07 -10.29 -13.26
C LEU A 148 -14.18 -10.05 -12.22
N GLU A 149 -15.34 -10.68 -12.39
CA GLU A 149 -16.45 -10.55 -11.45
C GLU A 149 -16.11 -11.12 -10.07
N THR A 150 -15.55 -12.33 -10.04
CA THR A 150 -15.07 -12.96 -8.81
C THR A 150 -13.97 -12.12 -8.17
N LEU A 151 -12.99 -11.65 -8.94
CA LEU A 151 -11.87 -10.86 -8.44
C LEU A 151 -12.33 -9.51 -7.86
N MET A 152 -13.30 -8.84 -8.50
CA MET A 152 -13.91 -7.60 -7.99
C MET A 152 -14.69 -7.85 -6.70
N ALA A 153 -15.42 -8.95 -6.59
CA ALA A 153 -16.14 -9.31 -5.37
C ALA A 153 -15.16 -9.58 -4.20
N GLU A 154 -14.08 -10.31 -4.46
CA GLU A 154 -13.01 -10.53 -3.47
C GLU A 154 -12.34 -9.22 -3.04
N ASN A 155 -12.11 -8.31 -3.99
CA ASN A 155 -11.56 -7.00 -3.70
C ASN A 155 -12.46 -6.18 -2.75
N VAL A 156 -13.79 -6.29 -2.90
CA VAL A 156 -14.76 -5.66 -1.99
C VAL A 156 -14.67 -6.26 -0.59
N GLU A 157 -14.56 -7.58 -0.47
CA GLU A 157 -14.40 -8.24 0.84
C GLU A 157 -13.07 -7.89 1.51
N LEU A 158 -11.96 -7.84 0.74
CA LEU A 158 -10.67 -7.39 1.23
C LEU A 158 -10.73 -5.93 1.72
N LEU A 159 -11.37 -5.03 0.96
CA LEU A 159 -11.57 -3.64 1.37
C LEU A 159 -12.34 -3.53 2.69
N LYS A 160 -13.43 -4.30 2.84
CA LYS A 160 -14.22 -4.36 4.08
C LYS A 160 -13.37 -4.83 5.26
N ALA A 161 -12.59 -5.90 5.09
CA ALA A 161 -11.71 -6.41 6.13
C ALA A 161 -10.63 -5.39 6.53
N CYS A 162 -9.98 -4.74 5.57
CA CYS A 162 -9.04 -3.65 5.84
C CYS A 162 -9.73 -2.49 6.58
N HIS A 163 -10.98 -2.16 6.23
CA HIS A 163 -11.73 -1.13 6.95
C HIS A 163 -12.00 -1.51 8.41
N GLN A 164 -12.32 -2.77 8.69
CA GLN A 164 -12.52 -3.27 10.05
C GLN A 164 -11.25 -3.15 10.90
N VAL A 165 -10.06 -3.37 10.32
CA VAL A 165 -8.78 -3.13 11.01
C VAL A 165 -8.64 -1.66 11.38
N VAL A 166 -8.90 -0.74 10.45
CA VAL A 166 -8.82 0.71 10.71
C VAL A 166 -9.75 1.14 11.84
N LEU A 167 -10.99 0.62 11.87
CA LEU A 167 -11.94 0.95 12.93
C LEU A 167 -11.45 0.46 14.29
N ALA A 168 -10.95 -0.77 14.37
CA ALA A 168 -10.45 -1.32 15.63
C ALA A 168 -9.19 -0.59 16.14
N ILE A 169 -8.31 -0.15 15.23
CA ILE A 169 -7.13 0.65 15.60
C ILE A 169 -7.57 2.06 16.02
N ALA A 170 -8.44 2.73 15.27
CA ALA A 170 -8.92 4.07 15.63
C ALA A 170 -9.67 4.09 16.97
N GLU A 171 -10.46 3.05 17.27
CA GLU A 171 -11.11 2.87 18.57
C GLU A 171 -10.10 2.69 19.70
N HIS A 172 -9.01 1.97 19.45
CA HIS A 172 -7.93 1.80 20.42
C HIS A 172 -7.13 3.08 20.66
N SER A 173 -6.78 3.80 19.59
CA SER A 173 -5.97 5.02 19.63
C SER A 173 -6.70 6.24 20.22
N GLY A 174 -8.03 6.29 20.10
CA GLY A 174 -8.85 7.39 20.61
C GLY A 174 -8.64 8.75 19.91
N GLY A 175 -9.47 9.74 20.28
CA GLY A 175 -9.27 11.15 19.93
C GLY A 175 -9.85 11.64 18.60
N ALA A 176 -10.05 12.96 18.50
CA ALA A 176 -10.55 13.64 17.29
C ALA A 176 -9.51 13.63 16.14
N GLY A 177 -8.21 13.58 16.44
CA GLY A 177 -7.14 13.47 15.44
C GLY A 177 -7.22 12.17 14.62
N ALA A 178 -7.55 11.04 15.27
CA ALA A 178 -7.71 9.75 14.61
C ALA A 178 -8.83 9.78 13.55
N GLU A 179 -9.89 10.54 13.81
CA GLU A 179 -10.98 10.70 12.85
C GLU A 179 -10.51 11.40 11.57
N LEU A 180 -9.73 12.48 11.68
CA LEU A 180 -9.22 13.21 10.51
C LEU A 180 -8.22 12.39 9.70
N VAL A 181 -7.33 11.63 10.36
CA VAL A 181 -6.44 10.67 9.68
C VAL A 181 -7.25 9.60 8.95
N ASN A 182 -8.32 9.08 9.56
CA ASN A 182 -9.18 8.09 8.93
C ASN A 182 -9.98 8.66 7.74
N VAL A 183 -10.56 9.85 7.87
CA VAL A 183 -11.34 10.50 6.81
C VAL A 183 -10.44 10.89 5.64
N SER A 184 -9.28 11.51 5.88
CA SER A 184 -8.29 11.82 4.84
C SER A 184 -7.71 10.55 4.20
N GLY A 185 -7.42 9.53 4.99
CA GLY A 185 -7.02 8.20 4.50
C GLY A 185 -8.10 7.54 3.64
N ARG A 186 -9.38 7.73 3.95
CA ARG A 186 -10.49 7.24 3.13
C ARG A 186 -10.56 7.93 1.78
N GLN A 187 -10.21 9.23 1.69
CA GLN A 187 -10.15 9.95 0.41
C GLN A 187 -9.11 9.35 -0.55
N ARG A 188 -7.93 8.95 -0.04
CA ARG A 188 -6.94 8.21 -0.84
C ARG A 188 -7.53 6.93 -1.44
N MET A 189 -8.27 6.16 -0.64
CA MET A 189 -8.92 4.94 -1.13
C MET A 189 -10.01 5.26 -2.15
N LEU A 190 -10.85 6.26 -1.86
CA LEU A 190 -11.96 6.63 -2.73
C LEU A 190 -11.48 7.10 -4.11
N SER A 191 -10.37 7.84 -4.20
CA SER A 191 -9.82 8.23 -5.51
C SER A 191 -9.45 7.00 -6.36
N GLN A 192 -8.84 5.99 -5.74
CA GLN A 192 -8.50 4.74 -6.42
C GLN A 192 -9.74 3.89 -6.74
N ARG A 193 -10.73 3.87 -5.85
CA ARG A 193 -12.00 3.15 -6.05
C ARG A 193 -12.82 3.74 -7.19
N ILE A 194 -12.85 5.08 -7.32
CA ILE A 194 -13.49 5.79 -8.43
C ILE A 194 -12.84 5.37 -9.76
N ALA A 195 -11.51 5.40 -9.84
CA ALA A 195 -10.80 4.97 -11.05
C ALA A 195 -10.99 3.49 -11.35
N LYS A 196 -10.92 2.62 -10.34
CA LYS A 196 -11.20 1.18 -10.46
C LYS A 196 -12.58 0.96 -11.10
N ALA A 197 -13.63 1.57 -10.55
CA ALA A 197 -14.99 1.38 -11.05
C ALA A 197 -15.17 1.95 -12.48
N TYR A 198 -14.60 3.13 -12.76
CA TYR A 198 -14.65 3.73 -14.11
C TYR A 198 -13.99 2.83 -15.16
N ILE A 199 -12.78 2.32 -14.87
CA ILE A 199 -12.02 1.47 -15.79
C ILE A 199 -12.69 0.09 -15.92
N ALA A 200 -13.31 -0.42 -14.85
CA ALA A 200 -14.11 -1.64 -14.93
C ALA A 200 -15.32 -1.48 -15.88
N LEU A 201 -16.03 -0.34 -15.84
CA LEU A 201 -17.11 -0.03 -16.79
C LEU A 201 -16.59 0.09 -18.22
N TYR A 202 -15.42 0.71 -18.42
CA TYR A 202 -14.77 0.79 -19.73
C TYR A 202 -14.39 -0.59 -20.28
N TRP A 203 -13.76 -1.45 -19.47
CA TRP A 203 -13.20 -2.71 -19.93
C TRP A 203 -14.22 -3.85 -20.03
N LYS A 204 -15.12 -3.97 -19.05
CA LYS A 204 -16.15 -5.02 -18.98
C LYS A 204 -17.44 -4.62 -19.71
N GLY A 205 -17.74 -3.32 -19.81
CA GLY A 205 -19.02 -2.81 -20.28
C GLY A 205 -20.01 -2.53 -19.15
N LYS A 206 -21.28 -2.28 -19.52
CA LYS A 206 -22.33 -1.84 -18.59
C LYS A 206 -22.56 -2.84 -17.46
N SER A 207 -22.46 -2.38 -16.22
CA SER A 207 -22.77 -3.14 -15.02
C SER A 207 -23.44 -2.24 -13.97
N ALA A 208 -24.67 -2.56 -13.58
CA ALA A 208 -25.42 -1.77 -12.61
C ALA A 208 -24.73 -1.71 -11.23
N HIS A 209 -24.10 -2.81 -10.80
CA HIS A 209 -23.38 -2.83 -9.52
C HIS A 209 -22.10 -1.98 -9.56
N VAL A 210 -21.36 -1.99 -10.67
CA VAL A 210 -20.16 -1.15 -10.82
C VAL A 210 -20.54 0.31 -10.96
N GLN A 211 -21.62 0.62 -11.69
CA GLN A 211 -22.15 1.98 -11.79
C GLN A 211 -22.53 2.51 -10.40
N LYS A 212 -23.23 1.71 -9.60
CA LYS A 212 -23.55 2.08 -8.22
C LYS A 212 -22.30 2.31 -7.38
N GLU A 213 -21.32 1.41 -7.47
CA GLU A 213 -20.03 1.59 -6.77
C GLU A 213 -19.34 2.90 -7.17
N PHE A 214 -19.35 3.25 -8.45
CA PHE A 214 -18.78 4.49 -8.97
C PHE A 214 -19.49 5.73 -8.40
N GLU A 215 -20.82 5.78 -8.48
CA GLU A 215 -21.61 6.89 -7.95
C GLU A 215 -21.46 7.04 -6.42
N ASP A 216 -21.57 5.93 -5.68
CA ASP A 216 -21.39 5.91 -4.23
C ASP A 216 -19.99 6.45 -3.85
N ALA A 217 -18.94 6.06 -4.58
CA ALA A 217 -17.58 6.50 -4.30
C ALA A 217 -17.38 7.99 -4.59
N LYS A 218 -17.98 8.53 -5.66
CA LYS A 218 -17.96 9.98 -5.97
C LYS A 218 -18.67 10.78 -4.88
N GLN A 219 -19.87 10.35 -4.46
CA GLN A 219 -20.63 11.04 -3.42
C GLN A 219 -19.89 11.03 -2.07
N GLN A 220 -19.33 9.87 -1.69
CA GLN A 220 -18.52 9.75 -0.47
C GLN A 220 -17.26 10.61 -0.54
N PHE A 221 -16.61 10.68 -1.71
CA PHE A 221 -15.43 11.52 -1.88
C PHE A 221 -15.77 12.99 -1.62
N ALA A 222 -16.76 13.53 -2.34
CA ALA A 222 -17.18 14.92 -2.23
C ALA A 222 -17.60 15.29 -0.78
N SER A 223 -18.45 14.46 -0.15
CA SER A 223 -18.93 14.71 1.21
C SER A 223 -17.78 14.75 2.23
N ALA A 224 -16.85 13.79 2.17
CA ALA A 224 -15.73 13.77 3.10
C ALA A 224 -14.68 14.85 2.80
N LEU A 225 -14.50 15.29 1.56
CA LEU A 225 -13.66 16.45 1.25
C LEU A 225 -14.22 17.73 1.90
N THR A 226 -15.53 17.98 1.78
CA THR A 226 -16.19 19.10 2.46
C THR A 226 -16.03 19.02 3.99
N LYS A 227 -16.13 17.82 4.56
CA LYS A 227 -15.91 17.61 5.99
C LYS A 227 -14.49 17.99 6.41
N LEU A 228 -13.47 17.56 5.67
CA LEU A 228 -12.08 17.91 5.94
C LEU A 228 -11.85 19.41 5.84
N GLN A 229 -12.38 20.07 4.81
CA GLN A 229 -12.24 21.52 4.61
C GLN A 229 -12.85 22.36 5.75
N ARG A 230 -13.90 21.86 6.41
CA ARG A 230 -14.58 22.53 7.53
C ARG A 230 -13.98 22.21 8.90
N SER A 231 -12.96 21.37 8.98
CA SER A 231 -12.36 20.99 10.25
C SER A 231 -11.69 22.18 10.94
N PRO A 232 -11.98 22.46 12.22
CA PRO A 232 -11.30 23.52 12.97
C PRO A 232 -9.84 23.18 13.29
N LEU A 233 -9.43 21.91 13.08
CA LEU A 233 -8.04 21.47 13.28
C LEU A 233 -7.15 21.72 12.06
N ASN A 234 -7.67 22.34 11.00
CA ASN A 234 -6.87 22.65 9.82
C ASN A 234 -5.89 23.79 10.09
N THR A 235 -4.62 23.56 9.76
CA THR A 235 -3.63 24.64 9.62
C THR A 235 -3.80 25.32 8.25
N THR A 236 -3.15 26.47 8.04
CA THR A 236 -3.10 27.13 6.73
C THR A 236 -2.60 26.17 5.63
N GLN A 237 -1.55 25.40 5.94
CA GLN A 237 -0.98 24.42 5.01
C GLN A 237 -1.98 23.32 4.62
N VAL A 238 -2.73 22.78 5.58
CA VAL A 238 -3.75 21.76 5.31
C VAL A 238 -4.88 22.33 4.46
N SER A 239 -5.35 23.53 4.79
CA SER A 239 -6.42 24.21 4.04
C SER A 239 -6.03 24.47 2.58
N GLU A 240 -4.81 24.95 2.33
CA GLU A 240 -4.29 25.14 0.97
C GLU A 240 -4.15 23.82 0.19
N ALA A 241 -3.67 22.76 0.85
CA ALA A 241 -3.55 21.45 0.24
C ALA A 241 -4.93 20.86 -0.13
N LEU A 242 -5.93 20.99 0.75
CA LEU A 242 -7.31 20.58 0.47
C LEU A 242 -7.94 21.37 -0.68
N SER A 243 -7.66 22.67 -0.78
CA SER A 243 -8.12 23.49 -1.92
C SER A 243 -7.54 22.98 -3.25
N LYS A 244 -6.26 22.60 -3.29
CA LYS A 244 -5.64 21.98 -4.47
C LYS A 244 -6.30 20.65 -4.85
N VAL A 245 -6.67 19.84 -3.86
CA VAL A 245 -7.44 18.60 -4.09
C VAL A 245 -8.83 18.91 -4.65
N GLU A 246 -9.51 19.91 -4.13
CA GLU A 246 -10.83 20.33 -4.62
C GLU A 246 -10.78 20.79 -6.09
N SER A 247 -9.81 21.61 -6.47
CA SER A 247 -9.62 22.03 -7.87
C SER A 247 -9.40 20.82 -8.79
N GLN A 248 -8.58 19.87 -8.37
CA GLN A 248 -8.32 18.66 -9.16
C GLN A 248 -9.53 17.71 -9.20
N TRP A 249 -10.29 17.64 -8.12
CA TRP A 249 -11.53 16.90 -8.05
C TRP A 249 -12.55 17.43 -9.05
N LYS A 250 -12.79 18.76 -9.05
CA LYS A 250 -13.68 19.43 -10.03
C LYS A 250 -13.27 19.14 -11.47
N PHE A 251 -11.97 19.21 -11.78
CA PHE A 251 -11.46 18.85 -13.11
C PHE A 251 -11.74 17.38 -13.47
N SER A 252 -11.58 16.46 -12.51
CA SER A 252 -11.86 15.03 -12.73
C SER A 252 -13.34 14.76 -12.99
N GLN A 253 -14.24 15.53 -12.36
CA GLN A 253 -15.69 15.39 -12.54
C GLN A 253 -16.14 15.63 -13.98
N SER A 254 -15.53 16.58 -14.68
CA SER A 254 -15.81 16.80 -16.11
C SER A 254 -15.49 15.58 -16.99
N GLY A 255 -14.57 14.72 -16.56
CA GLY A 255 -14.28 13.44 -17.21
C GLY A 255 -15.25 12.31 -16.85
N PHE A 256 -16.05 12.47 -15.80
CA PHE A 256 -17.07 11.50 -15.37
C PHE A 256 -18.43 11.73 -16.04
N GLU A 257 -18.74 12.98 -16.42
CA GLU A 257 -20.03 13.42 -16.96
C GLU A 257 -20.23 13.12 -18.45
N LEU A 258 -19.28 12.46 -19.11
CA LEU A 258 -19.42 12.04 -20.50
C LEU A 258 -20.36 10.82 -20.58
N ASP A 259 -21.64 11.13 -20.81
CA ASP A 259 -22.78 10.22 -20.80
C ASP A 259 -23.13 9.62 -22.18
N GLU A 260 -24.03 8.63 -22.13
CA GLU A 260 -24.83 7.90 -23.14
C GLU A 260 -24.29 7.56 -24.55
N ASN A 261 -23.41 8.39 -25.12
CA ASN A 261 -22.76 8.21 -26.43
C ASN A 261 -21.47 7.38 -26.40
N GLY A 262 -21.00 6.96 -25.21
CA GLY A 262 -20.00 5.90 -25.06
C GLY A 262 -18.51 6.31 -25.11
N HIS A 263 -18.17 7.61 -25.01
CA HIS A 263 -16.78 8.04 -25.01
C HIS A 263 -16.16 8.06 -23.60
N TYR A 264 -15.50 6.97 -23.23
CA TYR A 264 -14.72 6.89 -22.00
C TYR A 264 -13.35 7.59 -22.17
N VAL A 265 -12.86 8.23 -21.09
CA VAL A 265 -11.52 8.84 -21.00
C VAL A 265 -10.67 8.20 -19.90
N PRO A 266 -10.47 6.86 -19.93
CA PRO A 266 -9.92 6.14 -18.78
C PRO A 266 -8.47 6.51 -18.47
N THR A 267 -7.68 6.93 -19.47
CA THR A 267 -6.35 7.49 -19.28
C THR A 267 -6.39 8.75 -18.41
N ILE A 268 -7.28 9.70 -18.71
CA ILE A 268 -7.41 10.95 -17.94
C ILE A 268 -7.82 10.61 -16.51
N ILE A 269 -8.85 9.78 -16.33
CA ILE A 269 -9.33 9.39 -15.00
C ILE A 269 -8.24 8.68 -14.20
N SER A 270 -7.47 7.78 -14.81
CA SER A 270 -6.37 7.10 -14.13
C SER A 270 -5.28 8.07 -13.63
N VAL A 271 -4.97 9.10 -14.41
CA VAL A 271 -3.93 10.09 -14.09
C VAL A 271 -4.41 11.07 -13.02
N THR A 272 -5.62 11.61 -13.16
CA THR A 272 -6.11 12.63 -12.22
C THR A 272 -6.37 12.04 -10.84
N THR A 273 -6.94 10.83 -10.76
CA THR A 273 -7.18 10.13 -9.49
C THR A 273 -5.89 9.67 -8.82
N GLU A 274 -4.85 9.31 -9.57
CA GLU A 274 -3.52 9.02 -9.03
C GLU A 274 -2.87 10.28 -8.43
N SER A 275 -2.99 11.43 -9.09
CA SER A 275 -2.52 12.69 -8.52
C SER A 275 -3.31 13.11 -7.27
N ILE A 276 -4.63 12.90 -7.25
CA ILE A 276 -5.45 13.09 -6.03
C ILE A 276 -4.96 12.17 -4.90
N LEU A 277 -4.64 10.91 -5.19
CA LEU A 277 -4.09 9.97 -4.22
C LEU A 277 -2.85 10.55 -3.53
N TRP A 278 -1.87 11.01 -4.30
CA TRP A 278 -0.63 11.53 -3.72
C TRP A 278 -0.85 12.81 -2.90
N LYS A 279 -1.69 13.73 -3.37
CA LYS A 279 -2.06 14.92 -2.58
C LYS A 279 -2.76 14.55 -1.27
N MET A 280 -3.68 13.60 -1.32
CA MET A 280 -4.36 13.11 -0.12
C MET A 280 -3.43 12.31 0.80
N ASN A 281 -2.36 11.71 0.27
CA ASN A 281 -1.32 11.09 1.07
C ASN A 281 -0.54 12.10 1.89
N ASP A 282 -0.14 13.21 1.28
CA ASP A 282 0.53 14.31 1.99
C ASP A 282 -0.39 14.89 3.07
N ILE A 283 -1.66 15.15 2.75
CA ILE A 283 -2.65 15.65 3.71
C ILE A 283 -2.88 14.65 4.85
N THR A 284 -2.92 13.34 4.57
CA THR A 284 -3.08 12.34 5.63
C THR A 284 -1.89 12.36 6.58
N LYS A 285 -0.66 12.53 6.07
CA LYS A 285 0.54 12.66 6.92
C LYS A 285 0.53 13.97 7.72
N MET A 286 0.00 15.07 7.18
CA MET A 286 -0.20 16.30 7.95
C MET A 286 -1.16 16.08 9.13
N TYR A 287 -2.29 15.40 8.90
CA TYR A 287 -3.23 15.08 9.99
C TYR A 287 -2.66 14.08 11.00
N GLU A 288 -1.83 13.13 10.55
CA GLU A 288 -1.12 12.21 11.45
C GLU A 288 -0.20 13.00 12.39
N ASN A 289 0.60 13.93 11.87
CA ASN A 289 1.47 14.76 12.70
C ASN A 289 0.67 15.64 13.68
N ILE A 290 -0.51 16.16 13.27
CA ILE A 290 -1.41 16.90 14.16
C ILE A 290 -1.91 15.99 15.29
N MET A 291 -2.29 14.75 14.97
CA MET A 291 -2.72 13.76 15.97
C MET A 291 -1.58 13.40 16.94
N GLU A 292 -0.36 13.18 16.44
CA GLU A 292 0.81 12.90 17.29
C GLU A 292 1.09 14.04 18.27
N ALA A 293 1.01 15.29 17.79
CA ALA A 293 1.19 16.47 18.63
C ALA A 293 0.10 16.65 19.69
N GLN A 294 -1.11 16.12 19.48
CA GLN A 294 -2.19 16.12 20.48
C GLN A 294 -2.06 15.03 21.53
N ASN A 295 -1.33 13.94 21.21
CA ASN A 295 -1.13 12.79 22.07
C ASN A 295 0.18 12.87 22.90
N SER A 296 1.03 13.85 22.60
CA SER A 296 2.30 14.12 23.29
C SER A 296 2.11 15.14 24.42
#